data_AF-A0AAN6SRL2-F1
#
_entry.id   AF-A0AAN6SRL2-F1
#
_cell.length_a   1.000
_cell.length_b   1.000
_cell.length_c   1.000
_cell.angle_alpha   90.00
_cell.angle_beta   90.00
_cell.angle_gamma   90.00
#
_symmetry.space_group_name_H-M   'P 1'
#
loop_
_entity.id
_entity.type
_entity.pdbx_description
1 polymer ?
#
loop_
_entity_poly.entity_id
_entity_poly.type
_entity_poly.pdbx_seq_one_letter_code
_entity_poly.pdbx_strand_id
1 'polypeptide(L)'
;MFHSAAQITLSQQARRLLQVPNGRRALSSKTNHHTTQRQRVAVQVVSASALGALFLLYPRRPARLDLLPDRTAPKHESEPAERPVFVSPGLKDQDAKSDSRLQFYETLDVESAVDLPSEDAILTQAPYVPPAITRDYPVLLHVPLTTSAKLAQLTNQYQYEQWTFNGTVPGPFIRARVGDVVDLTLTNRDDAGNPHNIDCHAFTGPGGGAALTTAEEGETKSARFKLLHPGLYLYHCAAAPVPVHIANGMYGLMYVQPASDTDGEGGDLPPVDREYYVMQSEFYHEPPEILDDGRPSRVVEFSYPEGLREEPSIVVFNGSESALTRDRPLKATAGETVRIFFGNAGPNLTSSFHVIGSNFKNVYREGDVLSPPGRFVSTVSVPPGGATIVDMKMVVPGTYTLLDHAIFRLDKGAVGFLNVSGKPRPDVYGSSEPPAPCVGCKLHS
;
A
#
# COMPACT_ATOMS: atom_id res chain seq x y z
N MET A 1 32.29 -26.37 -31.32
CA MET A 1 32.03 -27.78 -30.98
C MET A 1 32.39 -27.97 -29.51
N PHE A 2 31.40 -28.41 -28.72
CA PHE A 2 31.47 -29.17 -27.44
C PHE A 2 32.50 -28.74 -26.37
N HIS A 3 32.07 -28.14 -25.25
CA HIS A 3 31.39 -28.72 -24.06
C HIS A 3 32.35 -29.14 -22.92
N SER A 4 32.09 -28.52 -21.74
CA SER A 4 31.82 -29.21 -20.46
C SER A 4 33.03 -29.82 -19.71
N ALA A 5 33.14 -29.85 -18.39
CA ALA A 5 32.32 -29.45 -17.25
C ALA A 5 33.28 -29.30 -16.05
N ALA A 6 32.93 -28.46 -15.08
CA ALA A 6 33.48 -28.56 -13.73
C ALA A 6 32.32 -28.48 -12.75
N GLN A 7 32.05 -29.60 -12.08
CA GLN A 7 31.07 -29.73 -11.02
C GLN A 7 31.76 -30.39 -9.81
N ILE A 8 31.44 -29.84 -8.63
CA ILE A 8 31.42 -30.48 -7.30
C ILE A 8 32.75 -30.57 -6.53
N THR A 9 32.84 -29.78 -5.45
CA THR A 9 33.18 -30.34 -4.12
C THR A 9 32.53 -29.51 -3.01
N LEU A 10 31.50 -30.08 -2.38
CA LEU A 10 30.86 -29.59 -1.16
C LEU A 10 31.65 -30.06 0.07
N SER A 11 31.66 -29.21 1.09
CA SER A 11 32.48 -29.23 2.29
C SER A 11 32.19 -30.40 3.24
N GLN A 12 33.28 -30.96 3.78
CA GLN A 12 33.28 -31.78 4.98
C GLN A 12 33.30 -30.86 6.22
N GLN A 13 32.23 -30.80 7.01
CA GLN A 13 32.30 -30.49 8.44
C GLN A 13 30.97 -30.80 9.14
N ALA A 14 30.72 -32.07 9.42
CA ALA A 14 29.71 -32.50 10.39
C ALA A 14 30.14 -33.85 10.98
N ARG A 15 30.96 -33.83 12.03
CA ARG A 15 31.18 -34.96 12.95
C ARG A 15 32.04 -34.52 14.13
N ARG A 16 31.38 -34.23 15.26
CA ARG A 16 31.81 -34.54 16.64
C ARG A 16 30.87 -33.82 17.60
N LEU A 17 30.10 -34.58 18.37
CA LEU A 17 29.76 -34.29 19.77
C LEU A 17 28.95 -35.47 20.33
N LEU A 18 29.63 -36.32 21.11
CA LEU A 18 29.03 -37.25 22.07
C LEU A 18 30.13 -37.54 23.10
N GLN A 19 30.07 -36.88 24.26
CA GLN A 19 30.59 -37.41 25.52
C GLN A 19 30.09 -36.57 26.70
N VAL A 20 29.42 -37.25 27.63
CA VAL A 20 28.95 -36.79 28.94
C VAL A 20 29.96 -37.25 29.99
N PRO A 21 30.18 -36.48 31.07
CA PRO A 21 30.54 -37.09 32.35
C PRO A 21 29.63 -36.64 33.51
N ASN A 22 29.24 -37.62 34.33
CA ASN A 22 28.59 -37.46 35.63
C ASN A 22 29.64 -37.31 36.75
N GLY A 23 29.38 -36.44 37.74
CA GLY A 23 30.08 -36.41 39.03
C GLY A 23 29.30 -35.59 40.07
N ARG A 24 28.94 -36.22 41.20
CA ARG A 24 28.06 -35.70 42.28
C ARG A 24 28.83 -35.17 43.51
N ARG A 25 28.10 -34.34 44.27
CA ARG A 25 28.06 -34.04 45.75
C ARG A 25 28.53 -32.62 46.09
N ALA A 26 27.96 -31.85 47.02
CA ALA A 26 26.74 -31.82 47.86
C ALA A 26 26.73 -30.39 48.49
N LEU A 27 25.62 -29.70 48.77
CA LEU A 27 24.96 -29.65 50.09
C LEU A 27 23.83 -28.59 50.12
N SER A 28 22.73 -28.97 50.78
CA SER A 28 21.83 -28.16 51.65
C SER A 28 21.06 -26.93 51.10
N SER A 29 19.74 -27.04 50.97
CA SER A 29 18.79 -26.61 52.05
C SER A 29 17.30 -26.83 51.70
N LYS A 30 16.60 -27.45 52.67
CA LYS A 30 15.20 -27.31 53.13
C LYS A 30 14.00 -27.20 52.15
N THR A 31 13.25 -28.31 52.10
CA THR A 31 11.78 -28.49 52.30
C THR A 31 10.77 -27.59 51.56
N ASN A 32 9.95 -28.20 50.70
CA ASN A 32 8.57 -28.60 51.06
C ASN A 32 7.94 -29.56 50.03
N HIS A 33 7.18 -30.53 50.54
CA HIS A 33 6.46 -31.56 49.80
C HIS A 33 5.23 -31.01 49.07
N HIS A 34 5.00 -31.44 47.82
CA HIS A 34 3.69 -31.89 47.36
C HIS A 34 3.85 -32.94 46.25
N THR A 35 2.94 -33.91 46.27
CA THR A 35 3.07 -35.26 45.73
C THR A 35 2.55 -35.35 44.29
N THR A 36 3.37 -35.98 43.46
CA THR A 36 3.14 -36.81 42.25
C THR A 36 1.72 -37.01 41.70
N GLN A 37 1.54 -36.77 40.40
CA GLN A 37 1.15 -37.83 39.44
C GLN A 37 1.50 -37.43 37.99
N ARG A 38 2.44 -38.16 37.36
CA ARG A 38 2.73 -38.11 35.92
C ARG A 38 1.98 -39.24 35.23
N GLN A 39 1.12 -38.94 34.26
CA GLN A 39 0.68 -39.90 33.25
C GLN A 39 1.58 -39.80 32.02
N ARG A 40 2.09 -40.95 31.58
CA ARG A 40 2.85 -41.13 30.34
C ARG A 40 1.85 -41.27 29.20
N VAL A 41 1.97 -40.45 28.16
CA VAL A 41 1.32 -40.70 26.86
C VAL A 41 2.42 -41.21 25.91
N ALA A 42 2.25 -42.44 25.43
CA ALA A 42 3.10 -43.03 24.41
C ALA A 42 2.63 -42.55 23.03
N VAL A 43 3.57 -42.05 22.24
CA VAL A 43 3.38 -41.68 20.83
C VAL A 43 3.61 -42.92 19.98
N GLN A 44 2.63 -43.30 19.17
CA GLN A 44 2.77 -44.35 18.15
C GLN A 44 2.72 -43.68 16.77
N VAL A 45 3.83 -43.79 16.05
CA VAL A 45 3.98 -43.36 14.65
C VAL A 45 3.44 -44.48 13.76
N VAL A 46 2.48 -44.16 12.89
CA VAL A 46 2.08 -45.05 11.78
C VAL A 46 2.09 -44.22 10.50
N SER A 47 2.93 -44.64 9.56
CA SER A 47 3.04 -44.18 8.19
C SER A 47 1.78 -44.50 7.38
N ALA A 48 1.33 -43.57 6.53
CA ALA A 48 0.31 -43.86 5.52
C ALA A 48 0.73 -43.31 4.15
N SER A 49 0.76 -44.21 3.18
CA SER A 49 1.01 -43.96 1.76
C SER A 49 -0.28 -44.22 0.97
N ALA A 50 -0.58 -43.30 0.05
CA ALA A 50 -1.26 -43.46 -1.25
C ALA A 50 -2.74 -43.93 -1.36
N LEU A 51 -3.53 -43.02 -1.96
CA LEU A 51 -4.55 -43.15 -3.03
C LEU A 51 -5.59 -44.28 -3.04
N GLY A 52 -6.86 -43.87 -3.09
CA GLY A 52 -7.98 -44.66 -3.62
C GLY A 52 -9.28 -43.84 -3.69
N ALA A 53 -9.78 -43.58 -4.89
CA ALA A 53 -11.07 -42.93 -5.15
C ALA A 53 -12.23 -43.92 -5.01
N LEU A 54 -13.37 -43.50 -4.44
CA LEU A 54 -14.68 -44.14 -4.72
C LEU A 54 -15.88 -43.24 -4.33
N PHE A 55 -16.80 -43.09 -5.28
CA PHE A 55 -18.18 -42.59 -5.14
C PHE A 55 -19.03 -43.51 -4.25
N LEU A 56 -20.04 -42.97 -3.54
CA LEU A 56 -21.46 -43.41 -3.52
C LEU A 56 -22.28 -42.86 -2.31
N LEU A 57 -23.38 -42.19 -2.65
CA LEU A 57 -24.77 -42.26 -2.12
C LEU A 57 -25.11 -42.11 -0.62
N TYR A 58 -25.97 -41.12 -0.36
CA TYR A 58 -26.80 -40.92 0.84
C TYR A 58 -28.02 -41.86 0.90
N PRO A 59 -28.50 -42.26 2.10
CA PRO A 59 -29.86 -42.76 2.28
C PRO A 59 -30.76 -41.79 3.07
N ARG A 60 -32.01 -41.65 2.59
CA ARG A 60 -33.19 -41.13 3.31
C ARG A 60 -33.92 -42.28 4.02
N ARG A 61 -34.59 -42.03 5.16
CA ARG A 61 -36.00 -42.43 5.48
C ARG A 61 -36.45 -42.08 6.94
N PRO A 62 -37.77 -42.14 7.29
CA PRO A 62 -38.51 -41.08 8.02
C PRO A 62 -39.22 -41.54 9.32
N ALA A 63 -40.00 -40.65 9.96
CA ALA A 63 -41.06 -41.01 10.94
C ALA A 63 -42.24 -40.01 10.94
N ARG A 64 -43.42 -40.50 11.38
CA ARG A 64 -44.82 -40.04 11.17
C ARG A 64 -45.58 -40.09 12.51
N LEU A 65 -46.62 -39.24 12.75
CA LEU A 65 -47.84 -39.41 13.60
C LEU A 65 -48.46 -38.03 13.93
N ASP A 66 -49.75 -37.77 14.23
CA ASP A 66 -51.10 -38.23 13.84
C ASP A 66 -52.11 -37.20 14.41
N LEU A 67 -53.16 -36.89 13.62
CA LEU A 67 -54.60 -36.55 13.87
C LEU A 67 -55.14 -35.65 15.03
N LEU A 68 -56.18 -34.86 14.65
CA LEU A 68 -56.96 -33.77 15.31
C LEU A 68 -58.05 -34.23 16.33
N PRO A 69 -58.79 -33.30 17.01
CA PRO A 69 -60.08 -32.85 16.46
C PRO A 69 -60.47 -31.36 16.69
N ASP A 70 -61.54 -30.98 15.97
CA ASP A 70 -62.17 -29.69 15.63
C ASP A 70 -63.24 -29.19 16.63
N ARG A 71 -63.47 -27.85 16.69
CA ARG A 71 -64.76 -27.20 17.05
C ARG A 71 -64.93 -25.80 16.41
N THR A 72 -65.47 -25.80 15.20
CA THR A 72 -66.48 -24.91 14.56
C THR A 72 -66.96 -23.59 15.22
N ALA A 73 -66.98 -22.49 14.43
CA ALA A 73 -68.15 -21.59 14.21
C ALA A 73 -67.88 -20.56 13.06
N PRO A 74 -68.92 -19.96 12.41
CA PRO A 74 -68.91 -19.66 10.97
C PRO A 74 -68.79 -18.18 10.51
N LYS A 75 -68.46 -18.09 9.21
CA LYS A 75 -68.35 -17.02 8.17
C LYS A 75 -68.99 -15.62 8.37
N HIS A 76 -68.22 -14.59 7.99
CA HIS A 76 -68.70 -13.47 7.16
C HIS A 76 -67.55 -12.88 6.32
N GLU A 77 -67.81 -12.66 5.02
CA GLU A 77 -66.90 -12.02 4.05
C GLU A 77 -66.72 -10.52 4.32
N SER A 78 -65.49 -10.02 4.17
CA SER A 78 -65.21 -8.60 3.91
C SER A 78 -63.93 -8.45 3.09
N GLU A 79 -64.02 -7.73 1.98
CA GLU A 79 -62.94 -7.36 1.05
C GLU A 79 -61.71 -6.73 1.76
N PRO A 80 -60.49 -6.89 1.22
CA PRO A 80 -59.32 -6.23 1.79
C PRO A 80 -59.30 -4.75 1.40
N ALA A 81 -59.33 -3.89 2.42
CA ALA A 81 -59.18 -2.45 2.29
C ALA A 81 -57.80 -2.08 1.71
N GLU A 82 -57.81 -1.20 0.70
CA GLU A 82 -56.63 -0.56 0.13
C GLU A 82 -55.84 0.21 1.20
N ARG A 83 -54.54 -0.07 1.31
CA ARG A 83 -53.60 0.80 2.02
C ARG A 83 -53.08 1.86 1.04
N PRO A 84 -53.14 3.16 1.38
CA PRO A 84 -52.63 4.18 0.48
C PRO A 84 -51.11 4.08 0.39
N VAL A 85 -50.62 3.86 -0.83
CA VAL A 85 -49.22 4.07 -1.17
C VAL A 85 -48.97 5.57 -1.11
N PHE A 86 -48.15 6.01 -0.16
CA PHE A 86 -47.61 7.36 -0.16
C PHE A 86 -46.67 7.50 -1.36
N VAL A 87 -47.18 8.03 -2.46
CA VAL A 87 -46.37 8.49 -3.59
C VAL A 87 -45.82 9.85 -3.18
N SER A 88 -44.53 9.91 -2.90
CA SER A 88 -43.83 11.19 -2.74
C SER A 88 -44.07 12.06 -3.98
N PRO A 89 -44.45 13.35 -3.83
CA PRO A 89 -44.63 14.23 -4.98
C PRO A 89 -43.30 14.34 -5.72
N GLY A 90 -43.37 14.22 -7.04
CA GLY A 90 -42.22 14.21 -7.94
C GLY A 90 -41.20 15.30 -7.59
N LEU A 91 -40.01 14.85 -7.23
CA LEU A 91 -38.79 15.61 -7.48
C LEU A 91 -38.75 15.82 -9.00
N LYS A 92 -39.08 17.03 -9.42
CA LYS A 92 -38.81 17.51 -10.77
C LYS A 92 -37.33 17.25 -11.04
N ASP A 93 -37.03 16.69 -12.21
CA ASP A 93 -35.70 16.62 -12.83
C ASP A 93 -34.97 17.96 -12.74
N GLN A 94 -34.29 18.18 -11.63
CA GLN A 94 -33.24 19.16 -11.45
C GLN A 94 -32.06 18.33 -10.99
N ASP A 95 -31.18 18.00 -11.95
CA ASP A 95 -29.76 17.63 -11.81
C ASP A 95 -29.25 16.63 -12.86
N ALA A 96 -29.89 16.54 -14.04
CA ALA A 96 -29.33 15.88 -15.23
C ALA A 96 -28.06 16.57 -15.82
N LYS A 97 -27.42 17.47 -15.07
CA LYS A 97 -26.12 18.08 -15.41
C LYS A 97 -24.94 17.33 -14.78
N SER A 98 -25.18 16.37 -13.89
CA SER A 98 -24.12 15.68 -13.15
C SER A 98 -23.41 14.56 -13.94
N ASP A 99 -23.54 14.46 -15.26
CA ASP A 99 -22.77 13.41 -15.95
C ASP A 99 -22.39 13.61 -17.42
N SER A 100 -22.11 14.84 -17.86
CA SER A 100 -21.41 15.01 -19.15
C SER A 100 -19.96 14.49 -19.08
N ARG A 101 -19.35 14.56 -17.89
CA ARG A 101 -17.94 14.24 -17.67
C ARG A 101 -17.66 12.74 -17.55
N LEU A 102 -18.49 11.92 -16.87
CA LEU A 102 -18.27 10.46 -16.91
C LEU A 102 -18.68 9.91 -18.27
N GLN A 103 -19.75 10.44 -18.89
CA GLN A 103 -20.09 10.10 -20.28
C GLN A 103 -18.91 10.31 -21.23
N PHE A 104 -18.16 11.42 -21.11
CA PHE A 104 -16.94 11.62 -21.91
C PHE A 104 -15.90 10.49 -21.73
N TYR A 105 -15.68 10.02 -20.50
CA TYR A 105 -14.74 8.92 -20.23
C TYR A 105 -15.28 7.55 -20.65
N GLU A 106 -16.59 7.34 -20.64
CA GLU A 106 -17.23 6.12 -21.13
C GLU A 106 -17.24 6.04 -22.66
N THR A 107 -17.33 7.19 -23.34
CA THR A 107 -17.36 7.28 -24.81
C THR A 107 -16.01 7.63 -25.43
N LEU A 108 -14.95 7.75 -24.61
CA LEU A 108 -13.62 8.11 -25.06
C LEU A 108 -13.13 7.04 -26.05
N ASP A 109 -13.25 7.36 -27.34
CA ASP A 109 -13.03 6.41 -28.42
C ASP A 109 -11.64 5.79 -28.30
N VAL A 110 -11.60 4.47 -28.47
CA VAL A 110 -10.36 3.72 -28.62
C VAL A 110 -9.82 3.99 -30.03
N GLU A 111 -9.57 5.26 -30.38
CA GLU A 111 -8.83 5.58 -31.59
C GLU A 111 -7.55 4.75 -31.59
N SER A 112 -7.28 4.14 -32.74
CA SER A 112 -6.11 3.29 -32.91
C SER A 112 -4.86 4.08 -32.56
N ALA A 113 -3.94 3.48 -31.80
CA ALA A 113 -2.66 4.06 -31.38
C ALA A 113 -1.67 4.33 -32.54
N VAL A 114 -2.18 4.53 -33.75
CA VAL A 114 -1.44 4.81 -34.98
C VAL A 114 -1.29 6.34 -35.06
N ASP A 115 -0.05 6.80 -35.16
CA ASP A 115 0.35 8.22 -35.34
C ASP A 115 0.22 9.17 -34.12
N LEU A 116 0.28 8.67 -32.88
CA LEU A 116 0.47 9.55 -31.71
C LEU A 116 1.89 10.16 -31.68
N PRO A 117 2.06 11.45 -31.33
CA PRO A 117 3.38 11.99 -31.05
C PRO A 117 4.01 11.27 -29.85
N SER A 118 5.33 11.08 -29.89
CA SER A 118 6.08 10.41 -28.82
C SER A 118 6.63 11.43 -27.81
N GLU A 119 6.52 11.10 -26.52
CA GLU A 119 7.11 11.86 -25.41
C GLU A 119 7.80 10.91 -24.42
N ASP A 120 8.92 11.32 -23.84
CA ASP A 120 9.55 10.59 -22.74
C ASP A 120 8.97 11.06 -21.41
N ALA A 121 8.59 10.13 -20.54
CA ALA A 121 8.06 10.47 -19.23
C ALA A 121 9.10 11.16 -18.34
N ILE A 122 8.71 12.28 -17.74
CA ILE A 122 9.50 12.91 -16.68
C ILE A 122 9.25 12.13 -15.39
N LEU A 123 10.15 11.20 -15.07
CA LEU A 123 10.10 10.43 -13.82
C LEU A 123 10.75 11.21 -12.68
N THR A 124 10.12 11.20 -11.51
CA THR A 124 10.67 11.85 -10.30
C THR A 124 10.73 10.89 -9.13
N GLN A 125 11.77 10.99 -8.31
CA GLN A 125 11.89 10.23 -7.07
C GLN A 125 11.17 10.97 -5.94
N ALA A 126 10.59 10.20 -5.01
CA ALA A 126 9.96 10.78 -3.82
C ALA A 126 10.98 11.64 -3.03
N PRO A 127 10.58 12.82 -2.52
CA PRO A 127 9.20 13.30 -2.44
C PRO A 127 8.76 14.21 -3.60
N TYR A 128 9.49 14.25 -4.71
CA TYR A 128 9.17 15.13 -5.83
C TYR A 128 8.09 14.52 -6.75
N VAL A 129 7.40 15.40 -7.49
CA VAL A 129 6.35 15.06 -8.46
C VAL A 129 6.72 15.69 -9.81
N PRO A 130 6.42 15.06 -10.96
CA PRO A 130 6.65 15.66 -12.27
C PRO A 130 5.77 16.90 -12.47
N PRO A 131 6.16 17.86 -13.33
CA PRO A 131 5.33 19.02 -13.66
C PRO A 131 3.93 18.62 -14.15
N ALA A 132 2.93 19.48 -13.91
CA ALA A 132 1.59 19.30 -14.48
C ALA A 132 1.63 19.29 -16.01
N ILE A 133 0.80 18.46 -16.63
CA ILE A 133 0.75 18.31 -18.09
C ILE A 133 -0.09 19.47 -18.65
N THR A 134 0.48 20.24 -19.57
CA THR A 134 -0.23 21.39 -20.18
C THR A 134 -0.82 21.09 -21.55
N ARG A 135 -0.45 19.96 -22.17
CA ARG A 135 -1.01 19.54 -23.46
C ARG A 135 -2.45 19.06 -23.32
N ASP A 136 -3.21 19.21 -24.39
CA ASP A 136 -4.62 18.85 -24.53
C ASP A 136 -4.86 17.64 -25.45
N TYR A 137 -3.79 17.05 -26.02
CA TYR A 137 -3.82 15.87 -26.89
C TYR A 137 -3.11 14.66 -26.25
N PRO A 138 -3.48 13.41 -26.63
CA PRO A 138 -2.83 12.20 -26.17
C PRO A 138 -1.47 11.96 -26.87
N VAL A 139 -0.57 11.24 -26.19
CA VAL A 139 0.77 10.91 -26.71
C VAL A 139 1.09 9.43 -26.52
N LEU A 140 2.08 8.92 -27.26
CA LEU A 140 2.80 7.69 -26.91
C LEU A 140 3.86 8.05 -25.87
N LEU A 141 3.59 7.75 -24.60
CA LEU A 141 4.43 8.12 -23.47
C LEU A 141 5.41 6.99 -23.14
N HIS A 142 6.71 7.18 -23.40
CA HIS A 142 7.73 6.20 -23.05
C HIS A 142 8.03 6.23 -21.55
N VAL A 143 7.85 5.08 -20.89
CA VAL A 143 8.10 4.93 -19.45
C VAL A 143 9.14 3.84 -19.23
N PRO A 144 10.43 4.20 -19.03
CA PRO A 144 11.46 3.23 -18.71
C PRO A 144 11.53 2.97 -17.20
N LEU A 145 11.29 1.72 -16.80
CA LEU A 145 11.49 1.24 -15.44
C LEU A 145 12.60 0.17 -15.39
N THR A 146 13.36 0.19 -14.30
CA THR A 146 14.40 -0.81 -14.03
C THR A 146 14.19 -1.38 -12.64
N THR A 147 14.15 -2.71 -12.51
CA THR A 147 14.05 -3.37 -11.21
C THR A 147 15.39 -3.83 -10.71
N SER A 148 15.63 -3.73 -9.40
CA SER A 148 16.84 -4.24 -8.75
C SER A 148 16.64 -4.37 -7.25
N ALA A 149 17.34 -5.33 -6.63
CA ALA A 149 17.54 -5.39 -5.19
C ALA A 149 18.65 -4.41 -4.75
N LYS A 150 18.50 -3.81 -3.57
CA LYS A 150 19.47 -2.86 -3.01
C LYS A 150 19.44 -2.87 -1.49
N LEU A 151 20.59 -3.09 -0.88
CA LEU A 151 20.75 -2.87 0.56
C LEU A 151 20.62 -1.37 0.88
N ALA A 152 19.62 -1.02 1.69
CA ALA A 152 19.30 0.35 2.07
C ALA A 152 19.12 0.50 3.57
N GLN A 153 19.33 1.71 4.09
CA GLN A 153 19.07 2.02 5.49
C GLN A 153 17.56 2.04 5.74
N LEU A 154 17.07 1.19 6.64
CA LEU A 154 15.65 1.03 6.94
C LEU A 154 15.26 1.84 8.20
N THR A 155 15.97 1.58 9.30
CA THR A 155 15.87 2.31 10.58
C THR A 155 17.23 2.93 10.92
N ASN A 156 17.38 3.65 12.03
CA ASN A 156 18.72 4.06 12.47
C ASN A 156 19.65 2.88 12.86
N GLN A 157 19.07 1.71 13.13
CA GLN A 157 19.79 0.52 13.60
C GLN A 157 20.07 -0.47 12.47
N TYR A 158 19.11 -0.67 11.57
CA TYR A 158 19.11 -1.77 10.61
C TYR A 158 19.05 -1.31 9.16
N GLN A 159 19.80 -1.99 8.32
CA GLN A 159 19.67 -2.00 6.87
C GLN A 159 18.83 -3.20 6.43
N TYR A 160 18.22 -3.09 5.27
CA TYR A 160 17.32 -4.08 4.71
C TYR A 160 17.51 -4.13 3.19
N GLU A 161 17.42 -5.31 2.60
CA GLU A 161 17.44 -5.43 1.14
C GLU A 161 16.08 -5.04 0.56
N GLN A 162 16.03 -3.87 -0.07
CA GLN A 162 14.84 -3.36 -0.71
C GLN A 162 14.82 -3.77 -2.18
N TRP A 163 13.67 -4.23 -2.65
CA TRP A 163 13.42 -4.48 -4.06
C TRP A 163 12.72 -3.26 -4.64
N THR A 164 13.27 -2.71 -5.71
CA THR A 164 12.95 -1.34 -6.13
C THR A 164 12.52 -1.25 -7.58
N PHE A 165 11.72 -0.24 -7.90
CA PHE A 165 11.66 0.33 -9.24
C PHE A 165 12.56 1.58 -9.27
N ASN A 166 13.52 1.62 -10.20
CA ASN A 166 14.51 2.68 -10.41
C ASN A 166 15.35 3.02 -9.17
N GLY A 167 15.66 2.03 -8.33
CA GLY A 167 16.65 2.15 -7.26
C GLY A 167 16.17 2.85 -5.99
N THR A 168 14.86 3.14 -5.86
CA THR A 168 14.26 3.79 -4.69
C THR A 168 13.00 3.08 -4.22
N VAL A 169 12.65 3.32 -2.94
CA VAL A 169 11.35 2.99 -2.36
C VAL A 169 10.69 4.28 -1.86
N PRO A 170 9.50 4.65 -2.37
CA PRO A 170 8.81 4.01 -3.48
C PRO A 170 9.56 4.19 -4.82
N GLY A 171 9.08 3.49 -5.84
CA GLY A 171 9.43 3.74 -7.23
C GLY A 171 9.04 5.14 -7.70
N PRO A 172 9.52 5.55 -8.89
CA PRO A 172 9.34 6.91 -9.39
C PRO A 172 7.85 7.26 -9.56
N PHE A 173 7.51 8.52 -9.30
CA PHE A 173 6.18 9.02 -9.64
C PHE A 173 6.06 9.16 -11.16
N ILE A 174 4.97 8.63 -11.72
CA ILE A 174 4.64 8.76 -13.14
C ILE A 174 3.46 9.72 -13.26
N ARG A 175 3.60 10.75 -14.10
CA ARG A 175 2.49 11.64 -14.46
C ARG A 175 2.15 11.44 -15.93
N ALA A 176 0.89 11.11 -16.20
CA ALA A 176 0.36 10.90 -17.53
C ALA A 176 -1.02 11.56 -17.63
N ARG A 177 -1.63 11.56 -18.81
CA ARG A 177 -2.96 12.13 -19.06
C ARG A 177 -3.89 11.05 -19.61
N VAL A 178 -5.18 11.18 -19.32
CA VAL A 178 -6.19 10.34 -20.00
C VAL A 178 -6.04 10.47 -21.51
N GLY A 179 -6.11 9.32 -22.18
CA GLY A 179 -5.90 9.16 -23.62
C GLY A 179 -4.48 8.78 -24.01
N ASP A 180 -3.47 9.03 -23.16
CA ASP A 180 -2.10 8.62 -23.44
C ASP A 180 -1.99 7.09 -23.58
N VAL A 181 -1.07 6.66 -24.43
CA VAL A 181 -0.62 5.28 -24.50
C VAL A 181 0.74 5.18 -23.83
N VAL A 182 0.77 4.58 -22.64
CA VAL A 182 2.02 4.29 -21.94
C VAL A 182 2.74 3.16 -22.68
N ASP A 183 3.89 3.47 -23.29
CA ASP A 183 4.83 2.48 -23.82
C ASP A 183 5.86 2.17 -22.73
N LEU A 184 5.51 1.18 -21.89
CA LEU A 184 6.32 0.80 -20.76
C LEU A 184 7.45 -0.13 -21.22
N THR A 185 8.67 0.14 -20.77
CA THR A 185 9.78 -0.82 -20.82
C THR A 185 10.24 -1.15 -19.42
N LEU A 186 10.24 -2.43 -19.05
CA LEU A 186 10.71 -2.93 -17.77
C LEU A 186 11.97 -3.78 -17.97
N THR A 187 13.10 -3.30 -17.46
CA THR A 187 14.37 -4.04 -17.45
C THR A 187 14.62 -4.62 -16.06
N ASN A 188 14.77 -5.94 -15.95
CA ASN A 188 15.08 -6.57 -14.68
C ASN A 188 16.59 -6.73 -14.47
N ARG A 189 17.11 -6.15 -13.38
CA ARG A 189 18.51 -6.22 -12.95
C ARG A 189 18.65 -6.74 -11.52
N ASP A 190 17.67 -7.49 -11.02
CA ASP A 190 17.83 -8.25 -9.78
C ASP A 190 18.77 -9.45 -10.03
N ASP A 191 19.95 -9.40 -9.43
CA ASP A 191 21.01 -10.41 -9.54
C ASP A 191 20.78 -11.64 -8.64
N ALA A 192 19.76 -11.59 -7.77
CA ALA A 192 19.29 -12.76 -7.02
C ALA A 192 18.40 -13.69 -7.88
N GLY A 193 18.08 -13.29 -9.11
CA GLY A 193 17.31 -14.12 -10.05
C GLY A 193 15.80 -14.07 -9.85
N ASN A 194 15.27 -13.12 -9.06
CA ASN A 194 13.83 -12.99 -8.89
C ASN A 194 13.18 -12.40 -10.16
N PRO A 195 12.10 -13.00 -10.69
CA PRO A 195 11.33 -12.38 -11.75
C PRO A 195 10.58 -11.17 -11.21
N HIS A 196 10.46 -10.13 -12.04
CA HIS A 196 9.72 -8.93 -11.71
C HIS A 196 8.77 -8.55 -12.83
N ASN A 197 7.65 -7.93 -12.47
CA ASN A 197 6.67 -7.41 -13.40
C ASN A 197 6.01 -6.17 -12.80
N ILE A 198 5.00 -5.62 -13.48
CA ILE A 198 4.21 -4.51 -12.96
C ILE A 198 2.71 -4.79 -13.12
N ASP A 199 1.99 -4.64 -12.02
CA ASP A 199 0.54 -4.41 -11.98
C ASP A 199 0.34 -2.92 -11.70
N CYS A 200 -0.22 -2.19 -12.65
CA CYS A 200 -0.58 -0.79 -12.49
C CYS A 200 -2.10 -0.65 -12.47
N HIS A 201 -2.65 -0.07 -11.41
CA HIS A 201 -4.09 0.05 -11.22
C HIS A 201 -4.74 1.04 -12.21
N ALA A 202 -3.93 1.86 -12.90
CA ALA A 202 -4.39 2.69 -14.01
C ALA A 202 -4.58 1.90 -15.33
N PHE A 203 -4.00 0.70 -15.45
CA PHE A 203 -4.06 -0.09 -16.68
C PHE A 203 -5.31 -0.97 -16.69
N THR A 204 -6.14 -0.79 -17.72
CA THR A 204 -7.33 -1.62 -17.91
C THR A 204 -6.97 -2.89 -18.70
N GLY A 205 -6.81 -4.00 -18.00
CA GLY A 205 -6.52 -5.30 -18.58
C GLY A 205 -6.14 -6.35 -17.53
N PRO A 206 -6.03 -7.64 -17.90
CA PRO A 206 -5.69 -8.70 -16.96
C PRO A 206 -4.39 -8.43 -16.21
N GLY A 207 -4.46 -8.49 -14.87
CA GLY A 207 -3.32 -8.31 -13.97
C GLY A 207 -2.63 -6.94 -14.06
N GLY A 208 -3.32 -5.91 -14.58
CA GLY A 208 -2.77 -4.55 -14.69
C GLY A 208 -1.45 -4.47 -15.46
N GLY A 209 -1.22 -5.38 -16.41
CA GLY A 209 0.01 -5.46 -17.20
C GLY A 209 1.04 -6.50 -16.75
N ALA A 210 0.82 -7.19 -15.62
CA ALA A 210 1.81 -8.09 -15.02
C ALA A 210 2.26 -9.21 -15.97
N ALA A 211 1.31 -9.87 -16.64
CA ALA A 211 1.62 -10.96 -17.56
C ALA A 211 2.40 -10.50 -18.82
N LEU A 212 2.22 -9.24 -19.24
CA LEU A 212 2.91 -8.67 -20.40
C LEU A 212 4.31 -8.14 -20.07
N THR A 213 4.59 -7.94 -18.78
CA THR A 213 5.79 -7.26 -18.29
C THR A 213 6.67 -8.15 -17.42
N THR A 214 6.34 -9.44 -17.28
CA THR A 214 7.17 -10.39 -16.52
C THR A 214 8.52 -10.58 -17.18
N ALA A 215 9.56 -10.08 -16.52
CA ALA A 215 10.94 -10.08 -16.94
C ALA A 215 11.78 -10.92 -15.96
N GLU A 216 12.47 -11.92 -16.49
CA GLU A 216 13.52 -12.66 -15.78
C GLU A 216 14.79 -11.80 -15.61
N GLU A 217 15.75 -12.26 -14.80
CA GLU A 217 17.04 -11.59 -14.63
C GLU A 217 17.70 -11.25 -15.98
N GLY A 218 18.07 -9.97 -16.16
CA GLY A 218 18.70 -9.46 -17.38
C GLY A 218 17.75 -9.24 -18.55
N GLU A 219 16.48 -9.63 -18.44
CA GLU A 219 15.50 -9.45 -19.50
C GLU A 219 14.93 -8.01 -19.52
N THR A 220 14.49 -7.59 -20.70
CA THR A 220 13.67 -6.40 -20.88
C THR A 220 12.36 -6.77 -21.57
N LYS A 221 11.23 -6.37 -20.98
CA LYS A 221 9.89 -6.51 -21.57
C LYS A 221 9.32 -5.14 -21.88
N SER A 222 8.59 -5.04 -23.00
CA SER A 222 7.88 -3.83 -23.37
C SER A 222 6.41 -4.13 -23.68
N ALA A 223 5.53 -3.26 -23.22
CA ALA A 223 4.09 -3.38 -23.42
C ALA A 223 3.42 -2.00 -23.44
N ARG A 224 2.30 -1.90 -24.15
CA ARG A 224 1.56 -0.65 -24.34
C ARG A 224 0.21 -0.68 -23.63
N PHE A 225 -0.12 0.39 -22.92
CA PHE A 225 -1.35 0.52 -22.15
C PHE A 225 -1.99 1.89 -22.39
N LYS A 226 -3.20 1.91 -22.95
CA LYS A 226 -3.97 3.16 -23.09
C LYS A 226 -4.61 3.52 -21.74
N LEU A 227 -4.44 4.76 -21.30
CA LEU A 227 -5.00 5.27 -20.05
C LEU A 227 -6.42 5.76 -20.27
N LEU A 228 -7.39 5.06 -19.71
CA LEU A 228 -8.82 5.32 -19.94
C LEU A 228 -9.45 6.20 -18.86
N HIS A 229 -8.94 6.13 -17.63
CA HIS A 229 -9.58 6.72 -16.46
C HIS A 229 -8.61 7.64 -15.71
N PRO A 230 -9.04 8.86 -15.35
CA PRO A 230 -8.22 9.75 -14.54
C PRO A 230 -8.20 9.30 -13.08
N GLY A 231 -7.20 9.74 -12.33
CA GLY A 231 -7.08 9.43 -10.91
C GLY A 231 -5.63 9.25 -10.45
N LEU A 232 -5.48 8.99 -9.16
CA LEU A 232 -4.20 8.60 -8.58
C LEU A 232 -4.21 7.09 -8.29
N TYR A 233 -3.35 6.36 -8.98
CA TYR A 233 -3.30 4.91 -8.97
C TYR A 233 -1.96 4.42 -8.42
N LEU A 234 -1.98 3.27 -7.75
CA LEU A 234 -0.75 2.57 -7.43
C LEU A 234 -0.29 1.78 -8.64
N TYR A 235 1.01 1.53 -8.67
CA TYR A 235 1.56 0.39 -9.37
C TYR A 235 2.46 -0.38 -8.43
N HIS A 236 2.56 -1.69 -8.59
CA HIS A 236 3.42 -2.55 -7.79
C HIS A 236 3.84 -3.79 -8.57
N CYS A 237 4.84 -4.51 -8.07
CA CYS A 237 5.16 -5.82 -8.62
C CYS A 237 4.10 -6.84 -8.21
N ALA A 238 3.75 -7.74 -9.14
CA ALA A 238 2.80 -8.84 -8.96
C ALA A 238 3.41 -10.19 -9.38
N ALA A 239 4.74 -10.30 -9.41
CA ALA A 239 5.43 -11.58 -9.53
C ALA A 239 5.23 -12.40 -8.25
N ALA A 240 5.28 -13.73 -8.36
CA ALA A 240 5.03 -14.62 -7.23
C ALA A 240 6.29 -14.78 -6.35
N PRO A 241 6.16 -14.72 -5.00
CA PRO A 241 4.95 -14.45 -4.23
C PRO A 241 4.68 -12.93 -4.09
N VAL A 242 3.55 -12.46 -4.62
CA VAL A 242 3.15 -11.03 -4.63
C VAL A 242 3.40 -10.28 -3.32
N PRO A 243 2.97 -10.78 -2.13
CA PRO A 243 3.17 -10.03 -0.89
C PRO A 243 4.64 -9.78 -0.56
N VAL A 244 5.57 -10.65 -0.97
CA VAL A 244 7.00 -10.48 -0.72
C VAL A 244 7.56 -9.32 -1.54
N HIS A 245 7.19 -9.25 -2.83
CA HIS A 245 7.64 -8.16 -3.69
C HIS A 245 7.14 -6.79 -3.22
N ILE A 246 5.87 -6.72 -2.81
CA ILE A 246 5.30 -5.48 -2.25
C ILE A 246 5.99 -5.14 -0.93
N ALA A 247 6.08 -6.09 0.02
CA ALA A 247 6.72 -5.87 1.32
C ALA A 247 8.19 -5.43 1.23
N ASN A 248 8.90 -5.86 0.18
CA ASN A 248 10.29 -5.48 -0.04
C ASN A 248 10.47 -4.10 -0.71
N GLY A 249 9.39 -3.42 -1.11
CA GLY A 249 9.47 -2.03 -1.60
C GLY A 249 9.03 -1.80 -3.05
N MET A 250 8.54 -2.81 -3.76
CA MET A 250 8.22 -2.69 -5.19
C MET A 250 6.84 -2.09 -5.42
N TYR A 251 6.72 -0.78 -5.21
CA TYR A 251 5.49 -0.02 -5.44
C TYR A 251 5.78 1.44 -5.78
N GLY A 252 4.84 2.12 -6.44
CA GLY A 252 4.86 3.55 -6.67
C GLY A 252 3.49 4.11 -7.05
N LEU A 253 3.44 5.39 -7.43
CA LEU A 253 2.21 6.06 -7.86
C LEU A 253 2.28 6.54 -9.32
N MET A 254 1.13 6.42 -9.99
CA MET A 254 0.83 7.04 -11.26
C MET A 254 -0.35 8.00 -11.10
N TYR A 255 -0.15 9.28 -11.43
CA TYR A 255 -1.25 10.22 -11.58
C TYR A 255 -1.65 10.32 -13.04
N VAL A 256 -2.90 9.96 -13.34
CA VAL A 256 -3.53 10.13 -14.64
C VAL A 256 -4.38 11.38 -14.59
N GLN A 257 -3.84 12.45 -15.15
CA GLN A 257 -4.48 13.76 -15.23
C GLN A 257 -5.75 13.68 -16.10
N PRO A 258 -6.89 14.24 -15.63
CA PRO A 258 -8.10 14.40 -16.43
C PRO A 258 -7.82 15.04 -17.79
N ALA A 259 -8.51 14.55 -18.81
CA ALA A 259 -8.58 15.27 -20.07
C ALA A 259 -9.54 16.45 -19.91
N SER A 260 -9.22 17.57 -20.54
CA SER A 260 -10.13 18.72 -20.63
C SER A 260 -11.36 18.32 -21.43
N ASP A 261 -12.56 18.56 -20.91
CA ASP A 261 -13.78 18.50 -21.70
C ASP A 261 -13.98 19.80 -22.50
N THR A 262 -14.84 19.74 -23.51
CA THR A 262 -15.02 20.80 -24.51
C THR A 262 -15.65 22.09 -24.00
N ASP A 263 -16.09 22.13 -22.73
CA ASP A 263 -16.88 23.25 -22.18
C ASP A 263 -16.23 23.94 -20.96
N GLY A 264 -14.97 23.60 -20.62
CA GLY A 264 -14.24 24.24 -19.51
C GLY A 264 -14.74 23.83 -18.11
N GLU A 265 -15.56 22.79 -18.03
CA GLU A 265 -16.20 22.23 -16.82
C GLU A 265 -15.69 20.81 -16.53
N GLY A 266 -14.37 20.58 -16.57
CA GLY A 266 -13.87 19.21 -16.38
C GLY A 266 -12.35 19.03 -16.38
N GLY A 267 -11.60 20.08 -16.05
CA GLY A 267 -10.13 20.10 -16.11
C GLY A 267 -9.39 19.33 -15.01
N ASP A 268 -8.06 19.43 -15.06
CA ASP A 268 -7.15 18.89 -14.04
C ASP A 268 -7.45 19.50 -12.65
N LEU A 269 -6.84 18.90 -11.62
CA LEU A 269 -6.83 19.43 -10.27
C LEU A 269 -6.39 20.91 -10.25
N PRO A 270 -6.99 21.75 -9.39
CA PRO A 270 -6.61 23.15 -9.27
C PRO A 270 -5.10 23.31 -8.99
N PRO A 271 -4.46 24.38 -9.51
CA PRO A 271 -3.04 24.60 -9.28
C PRO A 271 -2.74 24.85 -7.81
N VAL A 272 -1.54 24.42 -7.40
CA VAL A 272 -0.98 24.64 -6.05
C VAL A 272 0.46 25.13 -6.16
N ASP A 273 0.96 25.75 -5.08
CA ASP A 273 2.33 26.27 -5.05
C ASP A 273 3.39 25.17 -4.88
N ARG A 274 3.03 24.05 -4.22
CA ARG A 274 3.90 22.90 -3.96
C ARG A 274 3.16 21.58 -4.16
N GLU A 275 3.80 20.62 -4.80
CA GLU A 275 3.34 19.22 -4.89
C GLU A 275 4.38 18.28 -4.27
N TYR A 276 3.91 17.28 -3.53
CA TYR A 276 4.75 16.25 -2.90
C TYR A 276 4.21 14.84 -3.12
N TYR A 277 5.14 13.89 -3.21
CA TYR A 277 4.90 12.46 -3.32
C TYR A 277 5.28 11.76 -2.02
N VAL A 278 4.30 11.14 -1.36
CA VAL A 278 4.52 10.42 -0.10
C VAL A 278 3.84 9.05 -0.21
N MET A 279 4.57 7.98 0.04
CA MET A 279 3.97 6.65 0.22
C MET A 279 4.23 6.10 1.60
N GLN A 280 3.18 5.61 2.24
CA GLN A 280 3.28 4.75 3.39
C GLN A 280 3.46 3.30 2.97
N SER A 281 4.27 2.59 3.74
CA SER A 281 4.42 1.15 3.67
C SER A 281 4.86 0.59 5.01
N GLU A 282 4.68 -0.70 5.19
CA GLU A 282 5.25 -1.42 6.31
C GLU A 282 6.23 -2.51 5.87
N PHE A 283 7.24 -2.72 6.69
CA PHE A 283 8.27 -3.75 6.48
C PHE A 283 8.25 -4.75 7.62
N TYR A 284 8.52 -6.00 7.28
CA TYR A 284 8.50 -7.15 8.17
C TYR A 284 9.89 -7.77 8.12
N HIS A 285 10.58 -7.83 9.25
CA HIS A 285 11.91 -8.39 9.30
C HIS A 285 12.09 -9.33 10.48
N GLU A 286 12.86 -10.39 10.27
CA GLU A 286 13.27 -11.29 11.34
C GLU A 286 14.16 -10.55 12.35
N PRO A 287 14.26 -11.03 13.61
CA PRO A 287 15.28 -10.55 14.53
C PRO A 287 16.68 -10.61 13.89
N PRO A 288 17.57 -9.65 14.18
CA PRO A 288 18.91 -9.65 13.60
C PRO A 288 19.68 -10.91 14.00
N GLU A 289 20.35 -11.53 13.03
CA GLU A 289 21.23 -12.66 13.28
C GLU A 289 22.37 -12.28 14.25
N ILE A 290 22.82 -13.22 15.09
CA ILE A 290 24.00 -13.02 15.93
C ILE A 290 25.23 -13.48 15.17
N LEU A 291 26.16 -12.56 14.93
CA LEU A 291 27.41 -12.82 14.24
C LEU A 291 28.38 -13.63 15.13
N ASP A 292 29.44 -14.18 14.54
CA ASP A 292 30.47 -14.97 15.25
C ASP A 292 31.15 -14.20 16.40
N ASP A 293 31.14 -12.87 16.36
CA ASP A 293 31.67 -11.99 17.39
C ASP A 293 30.67 -11.69 18.53
N GLY A 294 29.49 -12.30 18.49
CA GLY A 294 28.43 -12.15 19.48
C GLY A 294 27.56 -10.90 19.33
N ARG A 295 27.80 -10.06 18.31
CA ARG A 295 27.00 -8.85 18.07
C ARG A 295 25.84 -9.13 17.11
N PRO A 296 24.69 -8.44 17.28
CA PRO A 296 23.61 -8.49 16.29
C PRO A 296 24.05 -7.89 14.95
N SER A 297 23.65 -8.53 13.86
CA SER A 297 23.80 -8.00 12.50
C SER A 297 23.10 -6.65 12.35
N ARG A 298 23.70 -5.79 11.53
CA ARG A 298 23.08 -4.53 11.09
C ARG A 298 22.17 -4.72 9.89
N VAL A 299 22.12 -5.92 9.32
CA VAL A 299 21.23 -6.27 8.21
C VAL A 299 20.18 -7.23 8.76
N VAL A 300 18.92 -6.92 8.48
CA VAL A 300 17.78 -7.77 8.84
C VAL A 300 17.09 -8.25 7.56
N GLU A 301 16.55 -9.46 7.61
CA GLU A 301 15.94 -10.14 6.45
C GLU A 301 14.42 -10.17 6.56
N PHE A 302 13.73 -10.31 5.44
CA PHE A 302 12.27 -10.35 5.38
C PHE A 302 11.66 -11.46 6.26
N SER A 303 10.62 -11.14 7.04
CA SER A 303 9.82 -12.13 7.78
C SER A 303 8.48 -12.39 7.13
N TYR A 304 8.37 -13.51 6.40
CA TYR A 304 7.09 -13.98 5.86
C TYR A 304 6.05 -14.28 6.97
N PRO A 305 6.41 -14.91 8.11
CA PRO A 305 5.47 -15.14 9.20
C PRO A 305 4.92 -13.86 9.84
N GLU A 306 5.74 -12.83 10.05
CA GLU A 306 5.24 -11.53 10.55
C GLU A 306 4.33 -10.85 9.53
N GLY A 307 4.66 -10.94 8.23
CA GLY A 307 3.81 -10.49 7.14
C GLY A 307 2.43 -11.12 7.15
N LEU A 308 2.35 -12.44 7.35
CA LEU A 308 1.06 -13.15 7.45
C LEU A 308 0.24 -12.80 8.70
N ARG A 309 0.89 -12.36 9.78
CA ARG A 309 0.20 -11.92 11.01
C ARG A 309 -0.16 -10.44 11.00
N GLU A 310 0.25 -9.71 9.96
CA GLU A 310 0.13 -8.25 9.87
C GLU A 310 0.80 -7.54 11.06
N GLU A 311 1.92 -8.09 11.52
CA GLU A 311 2.71 -7.58 12.65
C GLU A 311 4.00 -6.94 12.14
N PRO A 312 3.97 -5.74 11.52
CA PRO A 312 5.18 -5.18 10.96
C PRO A 312 6.17 -4.74 12.03
N SER A 313 7.45 -4.95 11.75
CA SER A 313 8.52 -4.45 12.59
C SER A 313 8.57 -2.92 12.52
N ILE A 314 8.33 -2.34 11.34
CA ILE A 314 8.23 -0.89 11.14
C ILE A 314 7.15 -0.46 10.13
N VAL A 315 6.70 0.79 10.24
CA VAL A 315 5.79 1.44 9.29
C VAL A 315 6.40 2.81 8.98
N VAL A 316 6.61 3.13 7.71
CA VAL A 316 7.41 4.30 7.32
C VAL A 316 6.80 5.06 6.15
N PHE A 317 7.22 6.31 5.98
CA PHE A 317 7.03 7.03 4.73
C PHE A 317 8.28 6.94 3.87
N ASN A 318 8.11 6.77 2.56
CA ASN A 318 9.20 6.79 1.57
C ASN A 318 10.37 5.84 1.92
N GLY A 319 10.04 4.63 2.37
CA GLY A 319 10.96 3.50 2.46
C GLY A 319 11.92 3.46 3.65
N SER A 320 11.96 4.47 4.52
CA SER A 320 12.79 4.41 5.74
C SER A 320 12.30 5.37 6.82
N GLU A 321 12.65 5.10 8.09
CA GLU A 321 12.28 5.96 9.23
C GLU A 321 12.80 7.40 9.07
N SER A 322 13.88 7.61 8.32
CA SER A 322 14.53 8.91 8.19
C SER A 322 14.05 9.73 6.99
N ALA A 323 13.28 9.14 6.06
CA ALA A 323 13.11 9.65 4.71
C ALA A 323 12.52 11.07 4.64
N LEU A 324 11.59 11.40 5.54
CA LEU A 324 10.89 12.68 5.61
C LEU A 324 11.07 13.40 6.95
N THR A 325 12.13 13.07 7.70
CA THR A 325 12.33 13.61 9.06
C THR A 325 13.26 14.82 9.06
N ARG A 326 13.98 15.08 10.17
CA ARG A 326 14.74 16.32 10.40
C ARG A 326 15.78 16.61 9.31
N ASP A 327 16.39 15.57 8.75
CA ASP A 327 17.45 15.74 7.74
C ASP A 327 16.88 16.07 6.36
N ARG A 328 15.64 15.64 6.09
CA ARG A 328 14.99 15.73 4.78
C ARG A 328 13.49 16.09 4.89
N PRO A 329 13.12 17.18 5.58
CA PRO A 329 11.73 17.56 5.70
C PRO A 329 11.21 18.11 4.37
N LEU A 330 9.90 17.98 4.16
CA LEU A 330 9.18 18.76 3.15
C LEU A 330 9.24 20.25 3.52
N LYS A 331 9.08 21.16 2.56
CA LYS A 331 9.28 22.60 2.78
C LYS A 331 8.20 23.45 2.12
N ALA A 332 7.67 24.42 2.84
CA ALA A 332 6.77 25.42 2.27
C ALA A 332 6.97 26.79 2.93
N THR A 333 6.24 27.77 2.43
CA THR A 333 6.16 29.12 3.01
C THR A 333 4.73 29.40 3.44
N ALA A 334 4.55 30.10 4.56
CA ALA A 334 3.25 30.58 5.00
C ALA A 334 2.64 31.44 3.87
N GLY A 335 1.41 31.11 3.48
CA GLY A 335 0.74 31.63 2.30
C GLY A 335 0.71 30.66 1.12
N GLU A 336 1.57 29.63 1.06
CA GLU A 336 1.56 28.64 -0.02
C GLU A 336 0.43 27.60 0.17
N THR A 337 -0.09 27.07 -0.94
CA THR A 337 -0.87 25.82 -0.98
C THR A 337 0.03 24.63 -1.26
N VAL A 338 -0.17 23.54 -0.51
CA VAL A 338 0.60 22.30 -0.61
C VAL A 338 -0.35 21.17 -0.97
N ARG A 339 -0.04 20.43 -2.04
CA ARG A 339 -0.68 19.15 -2.38
C ARG A 339 0.25 17.99 -2.03
N ILE A 340 -0.31 16.95 -1.43
CA ILE A 340 0.37 15.67 -1.23
C ILE A 340 -0.39 14.60 -1.99
N PHE A 341 0.28 13.95 -2.93
CA PHE A 341 -0.13 12.68 -3.51
C PHE A 341 0.31 11.58 -2.56
N PHE A 342 -0.65 11.06 -1.79
CA PHE A 342 -0.39 10.10 -0.73
C PHE A 342 -0.84 8.71 -1.16
N GLY A 343 0.09 7.75 -1.18
CA GLY A 343 -0.20 6.34 -1.43
C GLY A 343 -0.03 5.51 -0.16
N ASN A 344 -0.79 4.43 -0.04
CA ASN A 344 -0.54 3.39 0.95
C ASN A 344 -0.29 2.07 0.23
N ALA A 345 0.98 1.69 0.13
CA ALA A 345 1.36 0.44 -0.52
C ALA A 345 0.93 -0.78 0.30
N GLY A 346 0.79 -0.64 1.62
CA GLY A 346 0.65 -1.78 2.53
C GLY A 346 1.97 -2.53 2.70
N PRO A 347 1.96 -3.89 2.62
CA PRO A 347 0.96 -4.73 1.94
C PRO A 347 -0.39 -4.94 2.68
N ASN A 348 -0.48 -4.70 3.98
CA ASN A 348 -1.60 -5.10 4.84
C ASN A 348 -2.31 -3.93 5.51
N LEU A 349 -1.57 -2.95 6.04
CA LEU A 349 -2.16 -1.97 6.94
C LEU A 349 -2.91 -0.86 6.22
N THR A 350 -4.08 -0.45 6.74
CA THR A 350 -4.76 0.79 6.34
C THR A 350 -4.18 1.99 7.08
N SER A 351 -3.81 3.06 6.37
CA SER A 351 -3.30 4.30 6.97
C SER A 351 -4.44 5.22 7.41
N SER A 352 -4.35 5.80 8.61
CA SER A 352 -5.19 6.92 9.05
C SER A 352 -4.42 8.23 8.86
N PHE A 353 -4.21 8.65 7.62
CA PHE A 353 -3.30 9.74 7.28
C PHE A 353 -3.78 11.09 7.84
N HIS A 354 -2.88 11.77 8.56
CA HIS A 354 -3.12 13.06 9.19
C HIS A 354 -1.86 13.94 9.16
N VAL A 355 -2.06 15.26 9.15
CA VAL A 355 -1.00 16.26 9.32
C VAL A 355 -1.30 17.11 10.55
N ILE A 356 -0.55 16.89 11.63
CA ILE A 356 -0.71 17.65 12.88
C ILE A 356 -0.49 19.14 12.60
N GLY A 357 -1.39 19.96 13.15
CA GLY A 357 -1.38 21.40 13.01
C GLY A 357 -2.13 21.91 11.78
N SER A 358 -2.68 21.02 10.94
CA SER A 358 -3.41 21.38 9.73
C SER A 358 -4.69 20.56 9.56
N ASN A 359 -5.56 21.04 8.68
CA ASN A 359 -6.69 20.31 8.12
C ASN A 359 -6.50 20.23 6.61
N PHE A 360 -7.05 19.19 5.98
CA PHE A 360 -7.05 19.07 4.53
C PHE A 360 -8.15 19.96 3.94
N LYS A 361 -7.75 21.05 3.29
CA LYS A 361 -8.65 21.95 2.56
C LYS A 361 -9.46 21.17 1.52
N ASN A 362 -8.78 20.30 0.78
CA ASN A 362 -9.40 19.36 -0.16
C ASN A 362 -8.88 17.94 0.12
N VAL A 363 -9.77 16.95 0.01
CA VAL A 363 -9.42 15.53 0.01
C VAL A 363 -10.10 14.87 -1.19
N TYR A 364 -9.29 14.41 -2.13
CA TYR A 364 -9.69 13.55 -3.23
C TYR A 364 -9.57 12.12 -2.72
N ARG A 365 -10.69 11.61 -2.20
CA ARG A 365 -10.75 10.32 -1.50
C ARG A 365 -10.49 9.21 -2.50
N GLU A 366 -9.76 8.18 -2.06
CA GLU A 366 -9.52 6.97 -2.86
C GLU A 366 -8.85 7.22 -4.23
N GLY A 367 -8.26 8.41 -4.43
CA GLY A 367 -7.64 8.81 -5.70
C GLY A 367 -8.62 9.37 -6.73
N ASP A 368 -9.91 9.52 -6.39
CA ASP A 368 -10.94 10.07 -7.27
C ASP A 368 -10.78 11.59 -7.44
N VAL A 369 -10.51 11.99 -8.68
CA VAL A 369 -10.32 13.39 -9.10
C VAL A 369 -11.47 13.95 -9.92
N LEU A 370 -12.53 13.17 -10.13
CA LEU A 370 -13.74 13.59 -10.83
C LEU A 370 -14.79 14.09 -9.86
N SER A 371 -14.99 13.38 -8.74
CA SER A 371 -15.95 13.79 -7.72
C SER A 371 -15.51 15.07 -7.00
N PRO A 372 -16.45 15.90 -6.51
CA PRO A 372 -16.12 17.02 -5.65
C PRO A 372 -15.31 16.56 -4.42
N PRO A 373 -14.16 17.19 -4.11
CA PRO A 373 -13.32 16.75 -3.01
C PRO A 373 -14.00 17.03 -1.67
N GLY A 374 -13.74 16.17 -0.68
CA GLY A 374 -14.03 16.45 0.71
C GLY A 374 -13.35 17.75 1.14
N ARG A 375 -14.01 18.56 1.98
CA ARG A 375 -13.47 19.86 2.41
C ARG A 375 -13.23 19.87 3.92
N PHE A 376 -12.10 20.44 4.33
CA PHE A 376 -11.70 20.66 5.73
C PHE A 376 -11.66 19.39 6.60
N VAL A 377 -11.35 18.24 5.99
CA VAL A 377 -11.24 16.94 6.67
C VAL A 377 -9.95 16.91 7.51
N SER A 378 -10.02 16.37 8.73
CA SER A 378 -8.84 16.25 9.60
C SER A 378 -7.96 15.05 9.26
N THR A 379 -8.57 13.89 9.04
CA THR A 379 -7.90 12.60 8.86
C THR A 379 -8.61 11.82 7.76
N VAL A 380 -7.85 11.15 6.89
CA VAL A 380 -8.40 10.33 5.80
C VAL A 380 -7.90 8.89 5.94
N SER A 381 -8.81 7.93 5.78
CA SER A 381 -8.46 6.51 5.72
C SER A 381 -7.98 6.17 4.31
N VAL A 382 -6.84 5.50 4.20
CA VAL A 382 -6.24 5.09 2.92
C VAL A 382 -5.95 3.58 2.99
N PRO A 383 -6.71 2.73 2.29
CA PRO A 383 -6.53 1.28 2.36
C PRO A 383 -5.18 0.85 1.75
N PRO A 384 -4.65 -0.33 2.11
CA PRO A 384 -3.49 -0.89 1.40
C PRO A 384 -3.85 -1.08 -0.08
N GLY A 385 -2.91 -0.80 -0.98
CA GLY A 385 -3.19 -0.80 -2.40
C GLY A 385 -3.96 0.44 -2.89
N GLY A 386 -4.22 1.43 -2.03
CA GLY A 386 -5.01 2.62 -2.34
C GLY A 386 -4.24 3.93 -2.16
N ALA A 387 -4.81 5.03 -2.68
CA ALA A 387 -4.22 6.35 -2.61
C ALA A 387 -5.25 7.44 -2.28
N THR A 388 -4.77 8.64 -1.97
CA THR A 388 -5.58 9.86 -1.83
C THR A 388 -4.74 11.07 -2.21
N ILE A 389 -5.39 12.17 -2.56
CA ILE A 389 -4.73 13.45 -2.76
C ILE A 389 -5.28 14.41 -1.71
N VAL A 390 -4.40 15.13 -1.02
CA VAL A 390 -4.81 16.15 -0.06
C VAL A 390 -4.20 17.51 -0.40
N ASP A 391 -5.01 18.56 -0.34
CA ASP A 391 -4.55 19.95 -0.45
C ASP A 391 -4.63 20.61 0.92
N MET A 392 -3.62 21.41 1.27
CA MET A 392 -3.57 22.19 2.50
C MET A 392 -3.17 23.64 2.19
N LYS A 393 -3.63 24.59 3.01
CA LYS A 393 -3.18 25.98 2.98
C LYS A 393 -2.28 26.22 4.18
N MET A 394 -1.03 26.59 3.95
CA MET A 394 -0.08 26.86 5.03
C MET A 394 -0.33 28.27 5.58
N VAL A 395 -0.93 28.39 6.76
CA VAL A 395 -1.33 29.70 7.32
C VAL A 395 -0.31 30.23 8.33
N VAL A 396 0.24 29.35 9.16
CA VAL A 396 1.15 29.67 10.26
C VAL A 396 2.53 29.02 9.98
N PRO A 397 3.65 29.73 10.18
CA PRO A 397 4.97 29.10 10.07
C PRO A 397 5.21 28.13 11.24
N GLY A 398 5.97 27.06 10.99
CA GLY A 398 6.27 26.02 11.97
C GLY A 398 6.50 24.66 11.33
N THR A 399 6.72 23.65 12.17
CA THR A 399 6.83 22.26 11.74
C THR A 399 5.46 21.59 11.83
N TYR A 400 4.99 21.05 10.71
CA TYR A 400 3.77 20.25 10.61
C TYR A 400 4.14 18.79 10.47
N THR A 401 3.47 17.91 11.21
CA THR A 401 3.89 16.50 11.32
C THR A 401 2.93 15.59 10.57
N LEU A 402 3.39 14.98 9.48
CA LEU A 402 2.71 13.92 8.75
C LEU A 402 2.78 12.63 9.58
N LEU A 403 1.68 11.91 9.72
CA LEU A 403 1.65 10.62 10.42
C LEU A 403 0.51 9.71 9.99
N ASP A 404 0.63 8.45 10.41
CA ASP A 404 -0.49 7.52 10.52
C ASP A 404 -1.11 7.61 11.92
N HIS A 405 -2.38 7.99 12.00
CA HIS A 405 -3.08 8.25 13.25
C HIS A 405 -3.55 6.97 13.98
N ALA A 406 -3.26 5.78 13.45
CA ALA A 406 -3.08 4.59 14.27
C ALA A 406 -1.79 4.75 15.11
N ILE A 407 -1.87 5.61 16.12
CA ILE A 407 -0.77 6.48 16.55
C ILE A 407 0.48 5.76 17.08
N PHE A 408 0.36 4.52 17.55
CA PHE A 408 1.52 3.71 17.93
C PHE A 408 2.47 3.44 16.74
N ARG A 409 1.98 3.56 15.50
CA ARG A 409 2.81 3.46 14.29
C ARG A 409 3.82 4.59 14.15
N LEU A 410 3.63 5.72 14.85
CA LEU A 410 4.67 6.74 14.99
C LEU A 410 5.95 6.16 15.61
N ASP A 411 5.81 5.30 16.63
CA ASP A 411 6.96 4.65 17.25
C ASP A 411 7.56 3.55 16.37
N LYS A 412 6.84 3.13 15.34
CA LYS A 412 7.32 2.27 14.25
C LYS A 412 7.90 3.04 13.06
N GLY A 413 7.95 4.38 13.10
CA GLY A 413 8.56 5.21 12.07
C GLY A 413 7.61 5.98 11.14
N ALA A 414 6.29 5.91 11.35
CA ALA A 414 5.30 6.51 10.45
C ALA A 414 5.16 8.02 10.73
N VAL A 415 6.25 8.75 10.52
CA VAL A 415 6.37 10.18 10.83
C VAL A 415 7.17 10.90 9.73
N GLY A 416 6.71 12.08 9.35
CA GLY A 416 7.41 13.00 8.47
C GLY A 416 7.14 14.45 8.85
N PHE A 417 7.97 15.37 8.38
CA PHE A 417 7.87 16.79 8.72
C PHE A 417 7.71 17.65 7.45
N LEU A 418 6.83 18.64 7.55
CA LEU A 418 6.68 19.74 6.61
C LEU A 418 7.04 21.04 7.35
N ASN A 419 8.18 21.61 6.99
CA ASN A 419 8.69 22.84 7.60
C ASN A 419 8.19 24.05 6.81
N VAL A 420 7.36 24.86 7.46
CA VAL A 420 6.79 26.07 6.90
C VAL A 420 7.52 27.29 7.43
N SER A 421 8.18 28.03 6.55
CA SER A 421 8.82 29.31 6.89
C SER A 421 7.84 30.48 6.74
N GLY A 422 8.09 31.62 7.41
CA GLY A 422 7.26 32.82 7.22
C GLY A 422 7.08 33.67 8.47
N LYS A 423 6.22 34.69 8.36
CA LYS A 423 5.90 35.59 9.48
C LYS A 423 4.89 34.92 10.42
N PRO A 424 5.10 34.97 11.76
CA PRO A 424 4.12 34.50 12.72
C PRO A 424 2.74 35.17 12.54
N ARG A 425 1.68 34.44 12.88
CA ARG A 425 0.28 34.89 12.81
C ARG A 425 -0.36 34.74 14.19
N PRO A 426 -0.07 35.66 15.15
CA PRO A 426 -0.58 35.57 16.51
C PRO A 426 -2.10 35.71 16.61
N ASP A 427 -2.74 36.23 15.55
CA ASP A 427 -4.20 36.25 15.40
C ASP A 427 -4.81 34.87 15.12
N VAL A 428 -4.00 33.89 14.67
CA VAL A 428 -4.41 32.52 14.38
C VAL A 428 -3.82 31.52 15.39
N TYR A 429 -2.53 31.64 15.69
CA TYR A 429 -1.80 30.74 16.58
C TYR A 429 -0.82 31.54 17.44
N GLY A 430 -1.11 31.61 18.73
CA GLY A 430 -0.33 32.37 19.70
C GLY A 430 -0.71 32.01 21.13
N SER A 431 0.17 32.36 22.06
CA SER A 431 -0.01 32.18 23.49
C SER A 431 0.53 33.42 24.21
N SER A 432 -0.13 33.83 25.29
CA SER A 432 0.42 34.84 26.21
C SER A 432 1.59 34.28 27.04
N GLU A 433 1.59 32.97 27.27
CA GLU A 433 2.64 32.24 27.96
C GLU A 433 3.73 31.79 26.98
N PRO A 434 5.01 31.71 27.41
CA PRO A 434 6.08 31.21 26.57
C PRO A 434 5.85 29.73 26.20
N PRO A 435 6.26 29.29 24.99
CA PRO A 435 6.14 27.89 24.60
C PRO A 435 7.02 27.02 25.51
N ALA A 436 6.46 25.93 26.03
CA ALA A 436 7.18 24.93 26.81
C ALA A 436 7.54 23.73 25.91
N PRO A 437 8.82 23.39 25.72
CA PRO A 437 9.20 22.24 24.91
C PRO A 437 8.78 20.93 25.59
N CYS A 438 8.14 20.04 24.83
CA CYS A 438 7.82 18.70 25.30
C CYS A 438 9.07 17.81 25.22
N VAL A 439 9.80 17.72 26.34
CA VAL A 439 11.07 16.98 26.41
C VAL A 439 10.88 15.51 26.01
N GLY A 440 11.64 15.04 25.03
CA GLY A 440 11.58 13.67 24.53
C GLY A 440 10.49 13.40 23.47
N CYS A 441 9.72 14.42 23.07
CA CYS A 441 8.66 14.25 22.09
C CYS A 441 9.21 14.07 20.66
N LYS A 442 8.75 13.03 19.96
CA LYS A 442 9.06 12.76 18.55
C LYS A 442 8.27 13.63 17.56
N LEU A 443 7.27 14.39 18.03
CA LEU A 443 6.30 15.09 17.18
C LEU A 443 6.60 16.57 16.89
N HIS A 444 7.25 17.29 17.81
CA HIS A 444 7.32 18.76 17.78
C HIS A 444 8.75 19.28 17.98
N SER A 445 9.73 18.64 17.35
CA SER A 445 11.14 18.94 17.58
C SER A 445 11.67 20.18 16.90
#